data_AF-A0A562E3P5-F1
#
_entry.id   AF-A0A562E3P5-F1
#
_cell.length_a   1.000
_cell.length_b   1.000
_cell.length_c   1.000
_cell.angle_alpha   90.00
_cell.angle_beta   90.00
_cell.angle_gamma   90.00
#
_symmetry.space_group_name_H-M   'P 1'
#
loop_
_entity.id
_entity.type
_entity.pdbx_description
1 polymer ?
#
loop_
_entity_poly.entity_id
_entity_poly.type
_entity_poly.pdbx_seq_one_letter_code
_entity_poly.pdbx_strand_id
1 'polypeptide(L)'
;MKLQYLILLCALPVQALAACAFDTNLKPFHVARSSLVDTADLPAPEVEEVSFTRGLGGGAVCDQLGFLTVKLRWPRGDYDLEDIGFEYRVVRGEAPEGLVPQGPVVASSIRGRRTEHQLTWVDGPPAEQQPLRLLLELRAVTADGWRGPPVQFRVGAMP
;
A
#
# COMPACT_ATOMS: atom_id res chain seq x y z
N MET A 1 28.56 -8.78 -44.79
CA MET A 1 27.84 -9.74 -43.93
C MET A 1 28.21 -9.68 -42.43
N LYS A 2 29.16 -8.85 -41.95
CA LYS A 2 29.45 -8.70 -40.51
C LYS A 2 28.80 -7.48 -39.83
N LEU A 3 28.32 -6.51 -40.61
CA LEU A 3 27.79 -5.24 -40.09
C LEU A 3 26.29 -5.31 -39.73
N GLN A 4 25.53 -6.22 -40.33
CA GLN A 4 24.08 -6.37 -40.09
C GLN A 4 23.76 -7.06 -38.76
N TYR A 5 24.67 -7.88 -38.22
CA TYR A 5 24.48 -8.53 -36.91
C TYR A 5 24.73 -7.59 -35.72
N LEU A 6 25.48 -6.49 -35.91
CA LEU A 6 25.76 -5.52 -34.86
C LEU A 6 24.57 -4.62 -34.53
N ILE A 7 23.67 -4.38 -35.49
CA ILE A 7 22.47 -3.56 -35.29
C ILE A 7 21.38 -4.34 -34.52
N LEU A 8 21.34 -5.68 -34.65
CA LEU A 8 20.37 -6.51 -33.95
C LEU A 8 20.65 -6.66 -32.44
N LEU A 9 21.92 -6.53 -32.01
CA LEU A 9 22.32 -6.64 -30.60
C LEU A 9 22.07 -5.37 -29.78
N CYS A 10 21.93 -4.20 -30.42
CA CYS A 10 21.61 -2.96 -29.72
C CYS A 10 20.12 -2.78 -29.40
N ALA A 11 19.24 -3.66 -29.90
CA ALA A 11 17.79 -3.59 -29.66
C ALA A 11 17.33 -4.33 -28.39
N LEU A 12 18.23 -5.01 -27.66
CA LEU A 12 17.87 -5.94 -26.59
C LEU A 12 17.95 -5.46 -25.11
N PRO A 13 18.39 -4.24 -24.71
CA PRO A 13 18.38 -3.88 -23.29
C PRO A 13 17.19 -3.00 -22.86
N VAL A 14 16.15 -2.79 -23.67
CA VAL A 14 15.01 -1.92 -23.29
C VAL A 14 13.92 -2.67 -22.49
N GLN A 15 13.95 -4.01 -22.45
CA GLN A 15 12.92 -4.81 -21.77
C GLN A 15 13.12 -4.94 -20.24
N ALA A 16 14.25 -4.49 -19.70
CA ALA A 16 14.55 -4.65 -18.27
C ALA A 16 13.77 -3.66 -17.36
N LEU A 17 13.30 -2.52 -17.90
CA LEU A 17 12.51 -1.55 -17.14
C LEU A 17 11.00 -1.89 -17.09
N ALA A 18 10.53 -2.82 -17.94
CA ALA A 18 9.12 -3.15 -18.09
C ALA A 18 8.69 -4.44 -17.36
N ALA A 19 9.58 -5.10 -16.62
CA ALA A 19 9.33 -6.42 -16.05
C ALA A 19 8.87 -6.42 -14.57
N CYS A 20 8.86 -5.28 -13.88
CA CYS A 20 8.27 -5.22 -12.54
C CYS A 20 6.75 -5.09 -12.65
N ALA A 21 6.08 -6.23 -12.69
CA ALA A 21 4.63 -6.32 -12.61
C ALA A 21 4.10 -6.28 -11.15
N PHE A 22 4.97 -6.08 -10.16
CA PHE A 22 4.59 -6.00 -8.76
C PHE A 22 4.32 -4.56 -8.36
N ASP A 23 3.04 -4.25 -8.17
CA ASP A 23 2.55 -2.97 -7.67
C ASP A 23 1.63 -3.22 -6.47
N THR A 24 1.13 -2.15 -5.85
CA THR A 24 0.08 -2.23 -4.84
C THR A 24 -1.18 -2.89 -5.41
N ASN A 25 -1.89 -3.63 -4.56
CA ASN A 25 -3.23 -4.16 -4.92
C ASN A 25 -4.36 -3.14 -4.67
N LEU A 26 -4.00 -1.93 -4.24
CA LEU A 26 -4.89 -0.86 -3.88
C LEU A 26 -5.28 -0.01 -5.09
N LYS A 27 -6.49 0.51 -5.07
CA LYS A 27 -6.99 1.49 -6.02
C LYS A 27 -7.49 2.72 -5.27
N PRO A 28 -7.44 3.91 -5.88
CA PRO A 28 -8.07 5.09 -5.32
C PRO A 28 -9.56 4.81 -5.02
N PHE A 29 -10.01 5.17 -3.82
CA PHE A 29 -11.42 5.14 -3.46
C PHE A 29 -12.00 6.54 -3.66
N HIS A 30 -13.01 6.64 -4.51
CA HIS A 30 -13.61 7.92 -4.87
C HIS A 30 -14.56 8.40 -3.78
N VAL A 31 -14.34 9.62 -3.29
CA VAL A 31 -15.19 10.30 -2.31
C VAL A 31 -15.86 11.50 -2.98
N ALA A 32 -17.18 11.61 -2.85
CA ALA A 32 -17.96 12.67 -3.49
C ALA A 32 -17.71 14.05 -2.85
N ARG A 33 -17.44 14.10 -1.55
CA ARG A 33 -17.10 15.35 -0.84
C ARG A 33 -15.64 15.72 -1.07
N SER A 34 -15.39 17.03 -1.13
CA SER A 34 -14.03 17.60 -1.15
C SER A 34 -13.29 17.45 0.18
N SER A 35 -13.99 17.18 1.28
CA SER A 35 -13.42 17.00 2.61
C SER A 35 -14.14 15.91 3.39
N LEU A 36 -13.38 15.14 4.16
CA LEU A 36 -13.89 14.09 5.04
C LEU A 36 -14.44 14.68 6.35
N VAL A 37 -15.55 14.13 6.83
CA VAL A 37 -16.22 14.52 8.09
C VAL A 37 -16.18 13.35 9.06
N ASP A 38 -15.61 13.59 10.23
CA ASP A 38 -15.48 12.56 11.26
C ASP A 38 -16.85 12.18 11.84
N THR A 39 -17.10 10.88 12.01
CA THR A 39 -18.29 10.34 12.64
C THR A 39 -17.95 9.14 13.54
N ALA A 40 -18.77 8.92 14.56
CA ALA A 40 -18.74 7.73 15.40
C ALA A 40 -19.64 6.60 14.88
N ASP A 41 -20.47 6.86 13.86
CA ASP A 41 -21.46 5.90 13.35
C ASP A 41 -20.84 4.84 12.43
N LEU A 42 -19.62 5.07 11.95
CA LEU A 42 -18.81 4.07 11.25
C LEU A 42 -17.96 3.31 12.26
N PRO A 43 -17.90 1.98 12.20
CA PRO A 43 -17.01 1.23 13.07
C PRO A 43 -15.54 1.37 12.61
N ALA A 44 -14.59 1.25 13.54
CA ALA A 44 -13.18 1.11 13.18
C ALA A 44 -12.93 -0.28 12.55
N PRO A 45 -12.09 -0.39 11.50
CA PRO A 45 -11.70 -1.70 11.00
C PRO A 45 -10.85 -2.46 12.01
N GLU A 46 -10.92 -3.78 11.95
CA GLU A 46 -10.10 -4.67 12.78
C GLU A 46 -8.84 -5.06 11.99
N VAL A 47 -7.66 -4.78 12.54
CA VAL A 47 -6.38 -5.19 11.95
C VAL A 47 -6.07 -6.61 12.43
N GLU A 48 -6.16 -7.60 11.53
CA GLU A 48 -5.91 -9.01 11.84
C GLU A 48 -4.41 -9.34 11.78
N GLU A 49 -3.67 -8.75 10.83
CA GLU A 49 -2.24 -9.00 10.65
C GLU A 49 -1.54 -7.79 10.05
N VAL A 50 -0.30 -7.56 10.48
CA VAL A 50 0.62 -6.61 9.85
C VAL A 50 1.96 -7.32 9.65
N SER A 51 2.41 -7.39 8.41
CA SER A 51 3.70 -7.99 8.05
C SER A 51 4.37 -7.18 6.95
N PHE A 52 5.69 -7.24 6.87
CA PHE A 52 6.42 -6.56 5.81
C PHE A 52 7.62 -7.39 5.35
N THR A 53 7.99 -7.18 4.09
CA THR A 53 9.17 -7.74 3.46
C THR A 53 10.03 -6.58 2.96
N ARG A 54 11.34 -6.66 3.21
CA ARG A 54 12.31 -5.68 2.73
C ARG A 54 12.76 -6.00 1.31
N GLY A 55 13.21 -5.00 0.58
CA GLY A 55 13.96 -5.20 -0.65
C GLY A 55 15.19 -6.06 -0.37
N LEU A 56 15.55 -6.95 -1.29
CA LEU A 56 16.73 -7.81 -1.14
C LEU A 56 17.99 -7.15 -1.71
N GLY A 57 17.83 -6.18 -2.61
CA GLY A 57 18.90 -5.65 -3.43
C GLY A 57 19.23 -6.60 -4.58
N GLY A 58 19.49 -6.05 -5.76
CA GLY A 58 19.72 -6.83 -6.97
C GLY A 58 19.83 -5.95 -8.21
N GLY A 59 20.15 -6.56 -9.35
CA GLY A 59 20.27 -5.86 -10.62
C GLY A 59 18.94 -5.47 -11.25
N ALA A 60 17.82 -6.04 -10.78
CA ALA A 60 16.49 -5.68 -11.24
C ALA A 60 15.80 -4.69 -10.29
N VAL A 61 14.98 -3.80 -10.86
CA VAL A 61 14.22 -2.80 -10.08
C VAL A 61 13.29 -3.46 -9.05
N CYS A 62 12.79 -4.67 -9.33
CA CYS A 62 11.82 -5.34 -8.45
C CYS A 62 12.48 -5.88 -7.19
N ASP A 63 13.79 -6.17 -7.25
CA ASP A 63 14.58 -6.65 -6.10
C ASP A 63 14.74 -5.57 -5.03
N GLN A 64 14.41 -4.31 -5.37
CA GLN A 64 14.51 -3.15 -4.51
C GLN A 64 13.16 -2.75 -3.88
N LEU A 65 12.07 -3.46 -4.20
CA LEU A 65 10.75 -3.15 -3.66
C LEU A 65 10.56 -3.74 -2.25
N GLY A 66 10.03 -2.91 -1.36
CA GLY A 66 9.48 -3.36 -0.09
C GLY A 66 7.98 -3.56 -0.19
N PHE A 67 7.46 -4.46 0.64
CA PHE A 67 6.02 -4.77 0.72
C PHE A 67 5.54 -4.69 2.16
N LEU A 68 4.43 -4.00 2.39
CA LEU A 68 3.73 -3.95 3.66
C LEU A 68 2.34 -4.53 3.45
N THR A 69 2.07 -5.64 4.12
CA THR A 69 0.79 -6.33 4.09
C THR A 69 0.01 -6.01 5.36
N VAL A 70 -1.21 -5.50 5.18
CA VAL A 70 -2.16 -5.25 6.26
C VAL A 70 -3.43 -6.03 5.98
N LYS A 71 -3.70 -7.06 6.79
CA LYS A 71 -4.95 -7.84 6.70
C LYS A 71 -5.99 -7.20 7.60
N LEU A 72 -7.14 -6.92 7.00
CA LEU A 72 -8.23 -6.21 7.64
C LEU A 72 -9.48 -7.09 7.70
N ARG A 73 -10.23 -6.96 8.80
CA ARG A 73 -11.58 -7.45 8.92
C ARG A 73 -12.54 -6.30 9.20
N TRP A 74 -13.62 -6.25 8.43
CA TRP A 74 -14.70 -5.31 8.64
C TRP A 74 -15.68 -5.81 9.71
N PRO A 75 -16.02 -4.97 10.71
CA PRO A 75 -17.07 -5.28 11.66
C PRO A 75 -18.42 -5.50 10.97
N ARG A 76 -19.36 -6.17 11.67
CA ARG A 76 -20.75 -6.20 11.19
C ARG A 76 -21.40 -4.86 11.48
N GLY A 77 -22.27 -4.40 10.59
CA GLY A 77 -23.02 -3.16 10.75
C GLY A 77 -23.79 -2.84 9.47
N ASP A 78 -24.09 -1.56 9.30
CA ASP A 78 -24.94 -1.07 8.22
C ASP A 78 -24.21 -0.90 6.88
N TYR A 79 -22.90 -1.09 6.86
CA TYR A 79 -22.06 -0.97 5.66
C TYR A 79 -21.39 -2.29 5.34
N ASP A 80 -21.43 -2.68 4.06
CA ASP A 80 -20.60 -3.75 3.53
C ASP A 80 -19.19 -3.23 3.22
N LEU A 81 -18.19 -4.11 3.31
CA LEU A 81 -16.79 -3.74 3.08
C LEU A 81 -16.52 -3.20 1.66
N GLU A 82 -17.37 -3.55 0.70
CA GLU A 82 -17.28 -3.09 -0.69
C GLU A 82 -17.58 -1.58 -0.84
N ASP A 83 -18.32 -1.00 0.11
CA ASP A 83 -18.71 0.42 0.11
C ASP A 83 -17.74 1.30 0.94
N ILE A 84 -16.67 0.69 1.47
CA ILE A 84 -15.75 1.34 2.40
C ILE A 84 -14.37 1.47 1.77
N GLY A 85 -13.90 2.71 1.70
CA GLY A 85 -12.50 3.05 1.50
C GLY A 85 -11.75 3.18 2.82
N PHE A 86 -10.43 3.27 2.72
CA PHE A 86 -9.54 3.36 3.88
C PHE A 86 -8.53 4.47 3.70
N GLU A 87 -8.45 5.36 4.68
CA GLU A 87 -7.44 6.43 4.75
C GLU A 87 -6.31 6.00 5.67
N TYR A 88 -5.08 6.06 5.17
CA TYR A 88 -3.87 5.83 5.94
C TYR A 88 -3.23 7.15 6.37
N ARG A 89 -2.69 7.20 7.59
CA ARG A 89 -1.92 8.35 8.08
C ARG A 89 -0.76 7.90 8.96
N VAL A 90 0.37 8.58 8.84
CA VAL A 90 1.50 8.40 9.76
C VAL A 90 1.22 9.19 11.04
N VAL A 91 1.16 8.50 12.19
CA VAL A 91 1.02 9.13 13.52
C VAL A 91 2.38 9.37 14.16
N ARG A 92 3.33 8.44 13.96
CA ARG A 92 4.70 8.55 14.47
C ARG A 92 5.68 7.86 13.52
N GLY A 93 6.88 8.42 13.41
CA GLY A 93 7.94 7.93 12.54
C GLY A 93 7.93 8.64 11.18
N GLU A 94 8.83 8.23 10.30
CA GLU A 94 8.96 8.76 8.94
C GLU A 94 8.82 7.61 7.96
N ALA A 95 7.74 7.64 7.17
CA ALA A 95 7.49 6.62 6.17
C ALA A 95 8.34 6.88 4.91
N PRO A 96 8.92 5.84 4.29
CA PRO A 96 9.54 5.97 2.99
C PRO A 96 8.57 6.58 1.96
N GLU A 97 9.13 7.30 1.00
CA GLU A 97 8.35 7.87 -0.10
C GLU A 97 7.58 6.77 -0.84
N GLY A 98 6.31 7.03 -1.14
CA GLY A 98 5.42 6.10 -1.82
C GLY A 98 4.75 5.06 -0.93
N LEU A 99 5.24 4.79 0.29
CA LEU A 99 4.65 3.77 1.16
C LEU A 99 3.19 4.07 1.55
N VAL A 100 2.90 5.33 1.88
CA VAL A 100 1.58 5.73 2.39
C VAL A 100 0.78 6.40 1.28
N PRO A 101 -0.42 5.89 0.93
CA PRO A 101 -1.29 6.51 -0.07
C PRO A 101 -1.70 7.93 0.35
N GLN A 102 -1.78 8.84 -0.62
CA GLN A 102 -2.14 10.25 -0.34
C GLN A 102 -3.64 10.48 -0.10
N GLY A 103 -4.48 9.47 -0.34
CA GLY A 103 -5.92 9.57 -0.15
C GLY A 103 -6.55 8.21 0.14
N PRO A 104 -7.89 8.17 0.28
CA PRO A 104 -8.61 6.94 0.54
C PRO A 104 -8.36 5.89 -0.55
N VAL A 105 -8.19 4.65 -0.14
CA VAL A 105 -7.92 3.50 -1.01
C VAL A 105 -8.85 2.34 -0.71
N VAL A 106 -9.06 1.49 -1.70
CA VAL A 106 -9.79 0.22 -1.56
C VAL A 106 -8.97 -0.89 -2.21
N ALA A 107 -8.97 -2.08 -1.62
CA ALA A 107 -8.32 -3.24 -2.23
C ALA A 107 -9.09 -3.71 -3.46
N SER A 108 -8.35 -4.19 -4.46
CA SER A 108 -8.94 -4.76 -5.67
C SER A 108 -9.71 -6.06 -5.44
N SER A 109 -9.48 -6.74 -4.30
CA SER A 109 -10.15 -7.99 -3.96
C SER A 109 -10.66 -7.97 -2.52
N ILE A 110 -11.94 -8.27 -2.36
CA ILE A 110 -12.62 -8.41 -1.06
C ILE A 110 -13.17 -9.84 -0.97
N ARG A 111 -13.05 -10.46 0.22
CA ARG A 111 -13.60 -11.79 0.50
C ARG A 111 -14.53 -11.70 1.71
N GLY A 112 -15.81 -11.46 1.44
CA GLY A 112 -16.81 -11.20 2.47
C GLY A 112 -16.41 -9.98 3.29
N ARG A 113 -16.14 -10.16 4.58
CA ARG A 113 -15.73 -9.08 5.49
C ARG A 113 -14.22 -8.93 5.64
N ARG A 114 -13.42 -9.56 4.77
CA ARG A 114 -11.96 -9.51 4.85
C ARG A 114 -11.36 -8.93 3.59
N THR A 115 -10.28 -8.19 3.77
CA THR A 115 -9.45 -7.72 2.69
C THR A 115 -7.98 -7.68 3.11
N GLU A 116 -7.10 -7.70 2.12
CA GLU A 116 -5.66 -7.59 2.30
C GLU A 116 -5.19 -6.36 1.53
N HIS A 117 -4.48 -5.47 2.21
CA HIS A 117 -3.89 -4.29 1.61
C HIS A 117 -2.39 -4.53 1.47
N GLN A 118 -1.89 -4.50 0.24
CA GLN A 118 -0.48 -4.61 -0.08
C GLN A 118 0.04 -3.25 -0.53
N LEU A 119 0.78 -2.59 0.35
CA LEU A 119 1.44 -1.32 0.06
C LEU A 119 2.87 -1.60 -0.39
N THR A 120 3.37 -0.78 -1.32
CA THR A 120 4.70 -0.93 -1.93
C THR A 120 5.48 0.37 -1.77
N TRP A 121 6.81 0.25 -1.66
CA TRP A 121 7.71 1.39 -1.73
C TRP A 121 9.05 0.97 -2.31
N VAL A 122 9.85 1.94 -2.74
CA VAL A 122 11.24 1.72 -3.14
C VAL A 122 12.08 1.64 -1.87
N ASP A 123 12.44 0.43 -1.48
CA ASP A 123 13.19 0.15 -0.25
C ASP A 123 14.70 0.21 -0.47
N GLY A 124 15.14 -0.06 -1.70
CA GLY A 124 16.54 -0.05 -2.09
C GLY A 124 17.32 -1.27 -1.57
N PRO A 125 18.64 -1.32 -1.84
CA PRO A 125 19.51 -2.36 -1.34
C PRO A 125 19.68 -2.28 0.19
N PRO A 126 20.02 -3.39 0.88
CA PRO A 126 20.11 -3.44 2.34
C PRO A 126 20.97 -2.35 3.01
N ALA A 127 22.01 -1.86 2.33
CA ALA A 127 22.89 -0.82 2.87
C ALA A 127 22.26 0.59 2.89
N GLU A 128 21.20 0.82 2.11
CA GLU A 128 20.53 2.12 1.95
C GLU A 128 19.14 2.15 2.62
N GLN A 129 18.71 1.00 3.14
CA GLN A 129 17.39 0.81 3.72
C GLN A 129 17.17 1.64 4.98
N GLN A 130 16.09 2.42 4.97
CA GLN A 130 15.68 3.21 6.13
C GLN A 130 14.99 2.31 7.19
N PRO A 131 15.15 2.59 8.50
CA PRO A 131 14.42 1.86 9.53
C PRO A 131 12.91 2.07 9.44
N LEU A 132 12.14 0.99 9.29
CA LEU A 132 10.69 1.03 9.42
C LEU A 132 10.31 0.98 10.90
N ARG A 133 10.00 2.16 11.48
CA ARG A 133 9.51 2.30 12.87
C ARG A 133 8.31 3.23 12.88
N LEU A 134 7.18 2.72 12.40
CA LEU A 134 6.00 3.54 12.17
C LEU A 134 4.87 3.17 13.13
N LEU A 135 4.16 4.19 13.60
CA LEU A 135 2.79 4.04 14.07
C LEU A 135 1.89 4.58 12.97
N LEU A 136 1.17 3.69 12.31
CA LEU A 136 0.20 4.04 11.29
C LEU A 136 -1.19 4.05 11.90
N GLU A 137 -2.01 4.96 11.38
CA GLU A 137 -3.43 5.05 11.62
C GLU A 137 -4.19 4.71 10.34
N LEU A 138 -5.26 3.96 10.50
CA LEU A 138 -6.19 3.59 9.44
C LEU A 138 -7.60 3.98 9.86
N ARG A 139 -8.32 4.65 8.95
CA ARG A 139 -9.70 5.09 9.17
C ARG A 139 -10.57 4.61 8.02
N ALA A 140 -11.76 4.10 8.32
CA ALA A 140 -12.76 3.80 7.31
C ALA A 140 -13.37 5.09 6.76
N VAL A 141 -13.65 5.12 5.46
CA VAL A 141 -14.22 6.26 4.73
C VAL A 141 -15.33 5.78 3.81
N THR A 142 -16.49 6.41 3.84
CA THR A 142 -17.58 6.14 2.89
C THR A 142 -17.47 7.03 1.65
N ALA A 143 -18.14 6.64 0.56
CA ALA A 143 -18.21 7.44 -0.66
C ALA A 143 -18.79 8.85 -0.42
N ASP A 144 -19.70 8.99 0.56
CA ASP A 144 -20.28 10.28 0.96
C ASP A 144 -19.35 11.14 1.82
N GLY A 145 -18.14 10.65 2.14
CA GLY A 145 -17.12 11.39 2.88
C GLY A 145 -17.30 11.37 4.39
N TRP A 146 -17.96 10.35 4.94
CA TRP A 146 -17.93 10.09 6.38
C TRP A 146 -16.68 9.31 6.74
N ARG A 147 -15.98 9.72 7.80
CA ARG A 147 -14.74 9.09 8.27
C ARG A 147 -14.90 8.56 9.68
N GLY A 148 -14.74 7.24 9.83
CA GLY A 148 -14.87 6.55 11.11
C GLY A 148 -13.72 6.82 12.09
N PRO A 149 -13.80 6.25 13.30
CA PRO A 149 -12.73 6.34 14.29
C PRO A 149 -11.47 5.60 13.82
N PRO A 150 -10.30 5.99 14.33
CA PRO A 150 -9.03 5.40 13.95
C PRO A 150 -8.78 4.03 14.61
N VAL A 151 -8.13 3.15 13.85
CA VAL A 151 -7.34 2.05 14.41
C VAL A 151 -5.86 2.33 14.17
N GLN A 152 -5.02 2.07 15.16
CA GLN A 152 -3.58 2.28 15.06
C GLN A 152 -2.83 0.95 15.15
N PHE A 153 -1.79 0.79 14.35
CA PHE A 153 -0.94 -0.39 14.35
C PHE A 153 0.51 -0.02 14.06
N ARG A 154 1.42 -0.89 14.52
CA ARG A 154 2.86 -0.68 14.40
C ARG A 154 3.41 -1.40 13.17
N VAL A 155 4.37 -0.77 12.50
CA VAL A 155 5.16 -1.38 11.43
C VAL A 155 6.62 -1.38 11.84
N GLY A 156 7.23 -2.57 11.81
CA GLY A 156 8.58 -2.81 12.27
C GLY A 156 8.74 -2.83 13.79
N ALA A 157 9.95 -3.16 14.24
CA ALA A 157 10.28 -3.20 15.66
C ALA A 157 10.55 -1.77 16.18
N MET A 158 9.68 -1.28 17.06
CA MET A 158 10.04 -0.18 17.96
C MET A 158 10.80 -0.77 19.15
N PRO A 159 11.92 -0.16 19.61
CA PRO A 159 12.57 -0.55 20.86
C PRO A 159 11.63 -0.38 22.07
#